data_AF-A0A496SPZ5-F1
#
_entry.id   AF-A0A496SPZ5-F1
#
_cell.length_a   1.000
_cell.length_b   1.000
_cell.length_c   1.000
_cell.angle_alpha   90.00
_cell.angle_beta   90.00
_cell.angle_gamma   90.00
#
_symmetry.space_group_name_H-M   'P 1'
#
loop_
_entity.id
_entity.type
_entity.pdbx_description
1 polymer ?
#
loop_
_entity_poly.entity_id
_entity_poly.type
_entity_poly.pdbx_seq_one_letter_code
_entity_poly.pdbx_strand_id
1 'polypeptide(L)' 'MRRFWIWLPFLPLSLFILVAYLVLVPFVVKWLWAWTVPGLFPGAVREGLVARSISWFTAFKLALFLAILSAIVGIRRKG' A
#
# COMPACT_ATOMS: atom_id res chain seq x y z
N MET A 1 22.55 -29.82 7.91
CA MET A 1 22.48 -28.54 8.68
C MET A 1 23.26 -27.37 8.06
N ARG A 2 24.33 -27.58 7.27
CA ARG A 2 25.14 -26.47 6.69
C ARG A 2 24.47 -25.65 5.56
N ARG A 3 23.35 -26.12 4.99
CA ARG A 3 22.66 -25.44 3.87
C ARG A 3 21.83 -24.23 4.30
N PHE A 4 21.41 -24.17 5.57
CA PHE A 4 20.59 -23.06 6.11
C PHE A 4 21.40 -21.76 6.31
N TRP A 5 22.69 -21.90 6.60
CA TRP A 5 23.61 -20.76 6.83
C TRP A 5 23.89 -19.93 5.57
N ILE A 6 23.67 -20.52 4.39
CA ILE A 6 23.85 -19.87 3.09
C ILE A 6 22.71 -18.86 2.83
N TRP A 7 21.53 -19.07 3.45
CA TRP A 7 20.34 -18.21 3.29
C TRP A 7 20.23 -17.11 4.35
N LEU A 8 21.00 -17.20 5.45
CA LEU A 8 21.03 -16.22 6.53
C LEU A 8 21.30 -14.76 6.07
N PRO A 9 22.21 -14.48 5.12
CA PRO A 9 22.44 -13.12 4.65
C PRO A 9 21.34 -12.58 3.70
N PHE A 10 20.50 -13.46 3.13
CA PHE A 10 19.39 -13.06 2.25
C PHE A 10 18.10 -12.73 3.01
N LEU A 11 17.95 -13.24 4.24
CA LEU A 11 16.85 -12.93 5.16
C LEU A 11 16.71 -11.43 5.51
N PRO A 12 17.78 -10.70 5.90
CA PRO A 12 17.64 -9.28 6.24
C PRO A 12 17.28 -8.43 5.02
N LEU A 13 17.78 -8.77 3.84
CA LEU A 13 17.48 -8.04 2.61
C LEU A 13 16.01 -8.21 2.19
N SER A 14 15.48 -9.43 2.25
CA SER A 14 14.07 -9.68 1.90
C SER A 14 13.11 -8.99 2.87
N LEU A 15 13.43 -9.01 4.18
CA LEU A 15 12.70 -8.26 5.20
C LEU A 15 12.75 -6.76 4.95
N PHE A 16 13.91 -6.21 4.62
CA PHE A 16 14.05 -4.79 4.29
C PHE A 16 13.18 -4.38 3.10
N ILE A 17 13.19 -5.16 2.03
CA ILE A 17 12.35 -4.92 0.84
C ILE A 17 10.86 -4.98 1.21
N LEU A 18 10.45 -5.95 2.02
CA LEU A 18 9.06 -6.09 2.47
C LEU A 18 8.60 -4.87 3.27
N VAL A 19 9.42 -4.42 4.23
CA VAL A 19 9.13 -3.24 5.04
C VAL A 19 9.09 -1.98 4.18
N ALA A 20 10.07 -1.81 3.29
CA ALA A 20 10.11 -0.69 2.35
C ALA A 20 8.83 -0.66 1.50
N TYR A 21 8.41 -1.80 0.96
CA TYR A 21 7.16 -1.91 0.20
C TYR A 21 5.92 -1.54 1.04
N LEU A 22 5.84 -2.08 2.26
CA LEU A 22 4.75 -1.79 3.21
C LEU A 22 4.64 -0.32 3.60
N VAL A 23 5.72 0.44 3.54
CA VAL A 23 5.73 1.89 3.80
C VAL A 23 5.48 2.68 2.51
N LEU A 24 6.11 2.30 1.41
CA LEU A 24 6.07 3.02 0.14
C LEU A 24 4.67 3.01 -0.47
N VAL A 25 3.99 1.86 -0.48
CA VAL A 25 2.65 1.73 -1.08
C VAL A 25 1.61 2.62 -0.40
N PRO A 26 1.39 2.57 0.93
CA PRO A 26 0.45 3.47 1.59
C PRO A 26 0.88 4.93 1.51
N PHE A 27 2.19 5.22 1.44
CA PHE A 27 2.67 6.58 1.18
C PHE A 27 2.18 7.10 -0.18
N VAL A 28 2.32 6.31 -1.25
CA VAL A 28 1.82 6.65 -2.59
C VAL A 28 0.29 6.78 -2.59
N VAL A 29 -0.43 5.87 -1.93
CA VAL A 29 -1.90 5.95 -1.81
C VAL A 29 -2.33 7.24 -1.11
N LYS A 30 -1.64 7.62 -0.03
CA LYS A 30 -1.92 8.87 0.71
C LYS A 30 -1.65 10.10 -0.14
N TRP A 31 -0.56 10.10 -0.90
CA TRP A 31 -0.20 11.19 -1.81
C TRP A 31 -1.26 11.34 -2.91
N LEU A 32 -1.61 10.25 -3.57
CA LEU A 32 -2.66 10.23 -4.59
C LEU A 32 -4.01 10.65 -4.03
N TRP A 33 -4.34 10.25 -2.80
CA TRP A 33 -5.58 10.69 -2.14
C TRP A 33 -5.63 12.22 -2.00
N ALA A 34 -4.57 12.81 -1.47
CA ALA A 34 -4.49 14.26 -1.24
C ALA A 34 -4.53 15.07 -2.55
N TRP A 35 -4.15 14.46 -3.67
CA TRP A 35 -4.21 15.09 -4.98
C TRP A 35 -5.55 14.87 -5.70
N THR A 36 -6.01 13.62 -5.77
CA THR A 36 -7.16 13.22 -6.58
C THR A 36 -8.49 13.51 -5.90
N VAL A 37 -8.61 13.27 -4.58
CA VAL A 37 -9.90 13.40 -3.87
C VAL A 37 -10.39 14.85 -3.80
N PRO A 38 -9.54 15.86 -3.52
CA PRO A 38 -9.98 17.26 -3.59
C PRO A 38 -10.37 17.72 -4.98
N GLY A 39 -9.79 17.13 -6.03
CA GLY A 39 -10.14 17.41 -7.42
C GLY A 39 -11.48 16.77 -7.84
N LEU A 40 -11.75 15.54 -7.39
CA LEU A 40 -13.00 14.83 -7.69
C LEU A 40 -14.18 15.34 -6.87
N PHE A 41 -13.96 15.71 -5.61
CA PHE A 41 -15.03 16.08 -4.68
C PHE A 41 -14.74 17.41 -3.96
N PRO A 42 -14.62 18.53 -4.70
CA PRO A 42 -14.26 19.82 -4.12
C PRO A 42 -15.31 20.34 -3.12
N GLY A 43 -16.60 20.12 -3.38
CA GLY A 43 -17.69 20.53 -2.48
C GLY A 43 -17.73 19.71 -1.20
N ALA A 44 -17.65 18.38 -1.31
CA ALA A 44 -17.70 17.48 -0.15
C ALA A 44 -16.48 17.63 0.79
N VAL A 45 -15.31 18.00 0.25
CA VAL A 45 -14.13 18.30 1.06
C VAL A 45 -14.29 19.63 1.80
N ARG A 46 -14.93 20.65 1.19
CA ARG A 46 -15.21 21.95 1.84
C ARG A 46 -16.24 21.83 2.95
N GLU A 47 -17.27 21.00 2.75
CA GLU A 47 -18.32 20.72 3.73
C GLU A 47 -17.86 19.77 4.85
N GLY A 48 -16.64 19.26 4.79
CA GLY A 48 -16.08 18.35 5.80
C GLY A 48 -16.63 16.92 5.72
N LEU A 49 -17.43 16.60 4.71
CA LEU A 49 -17.98 15.26 4.47
C LEU A 49 -16.91 14.27 4.01
N VAL A 50 -15.83 14.75 3.40
CA VAL A 50 -14.71 13.95 2.92
C VAL A 50 -13.39 14.52 3.42
N ALA A 51 -12.56 13.67 4.05
CA ALA A 51 -11.25 14.08 4.53
C ALA A 51 -10.28 14.35 3.36
N ARG A 52 -9.79 15.59 3.27
CA ARG A 52 -8.72 15.99 2.32
C ARG A 52 -7.45 15.17 2.49
N SER A 53 -7.09 14.90 3.74
CA SER A 53 -5.91 14.11 4.11
C SER A 53 -6.33 12.92 4.94
N ILE A 54 -5.85 11.74 4.56
CA ILE A 54 -6.11 10.49 5.29
C ILE A 54 -4.99 10.18 6.28
N SER A 55 -5.34 9.48 7.36
CA SER A 55 -4.35 8.96 8.32
C SER A 55 -3.45 7.90 7.66
N TRP A 56 -2.29 7.64 8.24
CA TRP A 56 -1.40 6.56 7.81
C TRP A 56 -2.10 5.19 7.84
N PHE A 57 -2.90 4.94 8.87
CA PHE A 57 -3.65 3.70 9.01
C PHE A 57 -4.77 3.56 7.96
N THR A 58 -5.43 4.66 7.61
CA THR A 58 -6.44 4.68 6.54
C THR A 58 -5.80 4.41 5.18
N ALA A 59 -4.65 5.01 4.89
CA ALA A 59 -3.90 4.75 3.66
C ALA A 59 -3.43 3.30 3.58
N PHE A 60 -3.00 2.72 4.70
CA PHE A 60 -2.66 1.30 4.80
C PHE A 60 -3.85 0.39 4.51
N LYS A 61 -5.04 0.66 5.07
CA LYS A 61 -6.26 -0.11 4.76
C LYS A 61 -6.60 -0.08 3.27
N LEU A 62 -6.51 1.08 2.64
CA LEU A 62 -6.74 1.23 1.20
C LEU A 62 -5.69 0.45 0.38
N ALA A 63 -4.41 0.58 0.72
CA ALA A 63 -3.34 -0.18 0.09
C ALA A 63 -3.54 -1.69 0.21
N LEU A 64 -3.93 -2.17 1.39
CA LEU A 64 -4.23 -3.58 1.65
C LEU A 64 -5.42 -4.05 0.79
N PHE A 65 -6.49 -3.26 0.73
CA PHE A 65 -7.67 -3.59 -0.08
C PHE A 65 -7.31 -3.70 -1.57
N LEU A 66 -6.53 -2.75 -2.09
CA LEU A 66 -6.03 -2.80 -3.47
C LEU A 66 -5.12 -4.01 -3.70
N ALA A 67 -4.24 -4.34 -2.75
CA ALA A 67 -3.37 -5.51 -2.86
C ALA A 67 -4.16 -6.82 -2.93
N ILE A 68 -5.22 -6.95 -2.12
CA ILE A 68 -6.12 -8.12 -2.16
C ILE A 68 -6.83 -8.20 -3.52
N LEU A 69 -7.37 -7.09 -4.03
CA LEU A 69 -7.99 -7.06 -5.36
C LEU A 69 -7.01 -7.42 -6.47
N SER A 70 -5.80 -6.86 -6.45
CA SER A 70 -4.74 -7.20 -7.39
C SER A 70 -4.32 -8.66 -7.31
N ALA A 71 -4.28 -9.24 -6.11
CA ALA A 71 -4.02 -10.66 -5.92
C ALA A 71 -5.11 -11.52 -6.57
N ILE A 72 -6.39 -11.20 -6.34
CA ILE A 72 -7.54 -11.90 -6.95
C ILE A 72 -7.47 -11.83 -8.49
N VAL A 73 -7.20 -10.65 -9.05
CA VAL A 73 -7.07 -10.48 -10.51
C VAL A 73 -5.83 -11.20 -11.05
N GLY A 74 -4.71 -11.16 -10.33
CA GLY A 74 -3.46 -11.80 -10.70
C GLY A 74 -3.53 -13.32 -10.68
N ILE A 75 -4.32 -13.91 -9.78
CA ILE A 75 -4.57 -15.37 -9.70
C ILE A 75 -5.17 -15.88 -11.03
N ARG A 76 -6.03 -15.10 -11.68
CA ARG A 76 -6.70 -15.52 -12.93
C ARG A 76 -5.76 -15.59 -14.15
N ARG A 77 -4.57 -14.96 -14.12
CA ARG A 77 -3.61 -14.97 -15.24
C ARG A 77 -2.63 -16.16 -15.21
N LYS A 78 -2.61 -16.94 -14.12
CA LYS A 78 -1.71 -18.10 -13.95
C LYS A 78 -2.39 -19.47 -14.12
N GLY A 79 -3.69 -19.50 -14.45
CA GLY A 79 -4.43 -20.72 -14.78
C GLY A 79 -4.61 -20.91 -16.28
#